data_AF-A0A7Y9JN68-F1
#
_entry.id   AF-A0A7Y9JN68-F1
#
_cell.length_a   1.000
_cell.length_b   1.000
_cell.length_c   1.000
_cell.angle_alpha   90.00
_cell.angle_beta   90.00
_cell.angle_gamma   90.00
#
_symmetry.space_group_name_H-M   'P 1'
#
loop_
_entity.id
_entity.type
_entity.pdbx_description
1 polymer ?
#
loop_
_entity_poly.entity_id
_entity_poly.type
_entity_poly.pdbx_seq_one_letter_code
_entity_poly.pdbx_strand_id
1 'polypeptide(L)'
;MTSTPEPDERLVGARELALAALHEITPAATVGPAAGHAVEDDGSVSLRFENRLPGYPGWFWTVTVARVDDADPTVLEVELLPGEGALVAPDWVPWAERLAEYRAHQAELAERASAEETAADADTAAGLDDDDDDDEHEVGDLLHAGDLDGVDIDELDDSEPADDEPADASDDDREDDDAAEGEPTDADSANEEPNED
;
A
#
# COMPACT_ATOMS: atom_id res chain seq x y z
N MET A 1 -23.52 21.94 22.37
CA MET A 1 -23.52 20.48 22.63
C MET A 1 -24.54 19.89 21.70
N THR A 2 -24.09 19.45 20.52
CA THR A 2 -24.88 18.59 19.66
C THR A 2 -24.98 17.24 20.37
N SER A 3 -26.20 16.77 20.61
CA SER A 3 -26.43 15.44 21.16
C SER A 3 -26.11 14.44 20.07
N THR A 4 -25.33 13.40 20.37
CA THR A 4 -25.17 12.26 19.48
C THR A 4 -26.57 11.70 19.17
N PRO A 5 -26.93 11.53 17.88
CA PRO A 5 -28.23 10.99 17.52
C PRO A 5 -28.36 9.52 17.94
N GLU A 6 -29.59 9.03 18.10
CA GLU A 6 -29.83 7.62 18.40
C GLU A 6 -29.50 6.78 17.16
N PRO A 7 -28.78 5.64 17.30
CA PRO A 7 -28.36 4.85 16.15
C PRO A 7 -29.55 4.27 15.40
N ASP A 8 -29.51 4.40 14.08
CA ASP A 8 -30.47 3.74 13.20
C ASP A 8 -30.16 2.24 13.11
N GLU A 9 -31.07 1.41 13.62
CA GLU A 9 -30.91 -0.05 13.67
C GLU A 9 -30.68 -0.70 12.30
N ARG A 10 -31.22 -0.13 11.20
CA ARG A 10 -30.94 -0.67 9.85
C ARG A 10 -29.52 -0.38 9.41
N LEU A 11 -28.95 0.75 9.83
CA LEU A 11 -27.56 1.10 9.55
C LEU A 11 -26.60 0.26 10.40
N VAL A 12 -26.91 0.08 11.69
CA VAL A 12 -26.16 -0.84 12.56
C VAL A 12 -26.18 -2.27 12.02
N GLY A 13 -27.32 -2.69 11.45
CA GLY A 13 -27.50 -3.99 10.82
C GLY A 13 -26.88 -4.14 9.42
N ALA A 14 -26.37 -3.07 8.78
CA ALA A 14 -25.89 -3.07 7.39
C ALA A 14 -24.51 -3.72 7.19
N ARG A 15 -24.19 -4.75 7.99
CA ARG A 15 -22.88 -5.42 7.98
C ARG A 15 -22.55 -6.08 6.64
N GLU A 16 -23.53 -6.70 5.99
CA GLU A 16 -23.30 -7.38 4.71
C GLU A 16 -22.97 -6.40 3.59
N LEU A 17 -23.68 -5.26 3.56
CA LEU A 17 -23.38 -4.15 2.65
C LEU A 17 -21.95 -3.63 2.88
N ALA A 18 -21.57 -3.43 4.14
CA ALA A 18 -20.23 -2.97 4.47
C ALA A 18 -19.12 -3.96 4.08
N LEU A 19 -19.34 -5.26 4.29
CA LEU A 19 -18.40 -6.29 3.86
C LEU A 19 -18.29 -6.37 2.35
N ALA A 20 -19.40 -6.24 1.62
CA ALA A 20 -19.39 -6.20 0.16
C ALA A 20 -18.52 -5.04 -0.35
N ALA A 21 -18.73 -3.83 0.19
CA ALA A 21 -17.95 -2.65 -0.19
C ALA A 21 -16.45 -2.78 0.16
N LEU A 22 -16.10 -3.38 1.31
CA LEU A 22 -14.70 -3.67 1.63
C LEU A 22 -14.08 -4.64 0.62
N HIS A 23 -14.80 -5.67 0.22
CA HIS A 23 -14.28 -6.67 -0.73
C HIS A 23 -14.10 -6.12 -2.15
N GLU A 24 -14.67 -4.97 -2.48
CA GLU A 24 -14.38 -4.27 -3.74
C GLU A 24 -12.97 -3.65 -3.76
N ILE A 25 -12.42 -3.28 -2.60
CA ILE A 25 -11.15 -2.54 -2.51
C ILE A 25 -10.00 -3.33 -1.88
N THR A 26 -10.30 -4.39 -1.11
CA THR A 26 -9.28 -5.15 -0.40
C THR A 26 -9.61 -6.65 -0.34
N PRO A 27 -8.61 -7.56 -0.34
CA PRO A 27 -8.87 -8.98 -0.20
C PRO A 27 -9.57 -9.30 1.13
N ALA A 28 -10.53 -10.23 1.10
CA ALA A 28 -11.29 -10.66 2.30
C ALA A 28 -10.39 -11.13 3.46
N ALA A 29 -9.21 -11.69 3.16
CA ALA A 29 -8.24 -12.10 4.17
C ALA A 29 -7.73 -10.95 5.06
N THR A 30 -7.80 -9.71 4.57
CA THR A 30 -7.35 -8.50 5.28
C THR A 30 -8.41 -7.95 6.24
N VAL A 31 -9.66 -8.41 6.13
CA VAL A 31 -10.79 -7.97 6.96
C VAL A 31 -11.00 -8.99 8.08
N GLY A 32 -11.04 -8.50 9.31
CA GLY A 32 -11.25 -9.30 10.51
C GLY A 32 -12.70 -9.28 11.01
N PRO A 33 -12.93 -9.76 12.24
CA PRO A 33 -14.22 -9.69 12.91
C PRO A 33 -14.75 -8.25 13.02
N ALA A 34 -16.06 -8.12 13.21
CA ALA A 34 -16.69 -6.83 13.50
C ALA A 34 -16.17 -6.29 14.85
N ALA A 35 -15.87 -5.00 14.87
CA ALA A 35 -15.22 -4.28 15.97
C ALA A 35 -16.07 -3.12 16.49
N GLY A 36 -17.40 -3.28 16.44
CA GLY A 36 -18.36 -2.26 16.87
C GLY A 36 -18.71 -1.24 15.79
N HIS A 37 -19.31 -0.13 16.21
CA HIS A 37 -19.70 0.96 15.34
C HIS A 37 -19.61 2.30 16.07
N ALA A 38 -19.55 3.39 15.30
CA ALA A 38 -19.72 4.75 15.80
C ALA A 38 -20.92 5.40 15.11
N VAL A 39 -21.63 6.28 15.83
CA VAL A 39 -22.72 7.08 15.29
C VAL A 39 -22.17 8.47 15.04
N GLU A 40 -22.26 8.93 13.81
CA GLU A 40 -21.77 10.24 13.40
C GLU A 40 -22.81 11.33 13.68
N ASP A 41 -22.35 12.58 13.75
CA ASP A 41 -23.21 13.73 14.09
C ASP A 41 -24.33 13.97 13.05
N ASP A 42 -24.17 13.48 11.83
CA ASP A 42 -25.14 13.58 10.74
C ASP A 42 -26.14 12.40 10.69
N GLY A 43 -26.03 11.44 11.62
CA GLY A 43 -26.87 10.26 11.70
C GLY A 43 -26.39 9.09 10.84
N SER A 44 -25.28 9.22 10.13
CA SER A 44 -24.61 8.07 9.51
C SER A 44 -23.97 7.16 10.57
N VAL A 45 -23.69 5.92 10.21
CA VAL A 45 -23.09 4.92 11.11
C VAL A 45 -21.82 4.36 10.49
N SER A 46 -20.73 4.47 11.23
CA SER A 46 -19.41 3.95 10.88
C SER A 46 -19.26 2.53 11.43
N LEU A 47 -19.43 1.51 10.58
CA LEU A 47 -19.23 0.11 10.94
C LEU A 47 -17.75 -0.25 10.90
N ARG A 48 -17.21 -0.80 11.99
CA ARG A 48 -15.78 -1.10 12.12
C ARG A 48 -15.51 -2.59 12.08
N PHE A 49 -14.39 -2.96 11.46
CA PHE A 49 -13.86 -4.32 11.42
C PHE A 49 -12.38 -4.30 11.77
N GLU A 50 -11.92 -5.34 12.48
CA GLU A 50 -10.49 -5.50 12.75
C GLU A 50 -9.71 -5.55 11.43
N ASN A 51 -8.54 -4.92 11.40
CA ASN A 51 -7.64 -4.98 10.26
C ASN A 51 -6.60 -6.10 10.43
N ARG A 52 -6.31 -6.81 9.34
CA ARG A 52 -5.27 -7.85 9.28
C ARG A 52 -4.12 -7.52 8.33
N LEU A 53 -4.08 -6.32 7.74
CA LEU A 53 -2.97 -5.89 6.90
C LEU A 53 -1.66 -5.80 7.70
N PRO A 54 -0.54 -6.32 7.18
CA PRO A 54 0.77 -6.09 7.76
C PRO A 54 1.10 -4.59 7.69
N GLY A 55 1.70 -4.04 8.75
CA GLY A 55 2.10 -2.64 8.81
C GLY A 55 1.05 -1.67 9.39
N TYR A 56 -0.19 -2.13 9.60
CA TYR A 56 -1.28 -1.33 10.17
C TYR A 56 -1.83 -1.92 11.50
N PRO A 57 -0.96 -2.26 12.48
CA PRO A 57 -1.42 -2.80 13.77
C PRO A 57 -2.25 -1.76 14.52
N GLY A 58 -3.39 -2.17 15.06
CA GLY A 58 -4.31 -1.30 15.79
C GLY A 58 -5.21 -0.42 14.91
N TRP A 59 -5.13 -0.54 13.59
CA TRP A 59 -6.04 0.13 12.66
C TRP A 59 -7.31 -0.69 12.44
N PHE A 60 -8.37 -0.05 11.95
CA PHE A 60 -9.67 -0.64 11.68
C PHE A 60 -10.14 -0.28 10.29
N TRP A 61 -10.65 -1.28 9.57
CA TRP A 61 -11.48 -1.01 8.41
C TRP A 61 -12.78 -0.38 8.90
N THR A 62 -13.13 0.77 8.34
CA THR A 62 -14.34 1.51 8.69
C THR A 62 -15.15 1.74 7.42
N VAL A 63 -16.43 1.42 7.49
CA VAL A 63 -17.39 1.67 6.41
C VAL A 63 -18.50 2.53 6.96
N THR A 64 -18.59 3.76 6.45
CA THR A 64 -19.66 4.68 6.84
C THR A 64 -20.86 4.42 5.94
N VAL A 65 -22.00 4.10 6.56
CA VAL A 65 -23.26 3.86 5.87
C VAL A 65 -24.29 4.90 6.27
N ALA A 66 -25.11 5.30 5.32
CA ALA A 66 -26.22 6.23 5.54
C ALA A 66 -27.45 5.81 4.75
N ARG A 67 -28.62 6.30 5.19
CA ARG A 67 -29.89 6.13 4.50
C ARG A 67 -30.58 7.48 4.40
N VAL A 68 -31.22 7.72 3.27
CA VAL A 68 -32.13 8.85 3.07
C VAL A 68 -33.57 8.36 3.24
N ASP A 69 -34.32 8.98 4.15
CA ASP A 69 -35.71 8.62 4.46
C ASP A 69 -35.88 7.11 4.75
N ASP A 70 -36.80 6.44 4.05
CA ASP A 70 -37.11 5.02 4.16
C ASP A 70 -36.43 4.17 3.06
N ALA A 71 -35.42 4.71 2.36
CA ALA A 71 -34.70 3.98 1.31
C ALA A 71 -33.86 2.80 1.85
N ASP A 72 -33.14 2.09 1.00
CA ASP A 72 -32.15 1.13 1.51
C ASP A 72 -30.86 1.84 1.92
N PRO A 73 -30.12 1.34 2.93
CA PRO A 73 -28.80 1.86 3.28
C PRO A 73 -27.84 1.87 2.09
N THR A 74 -26.99 2.89 2.04
CA THR A 74 -25.93 3.09 1.04
C THR A 74 -24.60 3.34 1.73
N VAL A 75 -23.49 3.02 1.05
CA VAL A 75 -22.14 3.28 1.53
C VAL A 75 -21.73 4.70 1.13
N LEU A 76 -21.24 5.47 2.10
CA LEU A 76 -20.69 6.81 1.86
C LEU A 76 -19.18 6.74 1.58
N GLU A 77 -18.46 6.00 2.41
CA GLU A 77 -17.00 5.87 2.30
C GLU A 77 -16.52 4.54 2.91
N VAL A 78 -15.32 4.15 2.48
CA VAL A 78 -14.58 3.00 3.00
C VAL A 78 -13.17 3.48 3.28
N GLU A 79 -12.71 3.32 4.51
CA GLU A 79 -11.44 3.86 4.97
C GLU A 79 -10.75 2.92 5.96
N LEU A 80 -9.45 3.14 6.14
CA LEU A 80 -8.63 2.46 7.14
C LEU A 80 -8.20 3.52 8.15
N LEU A 81 -8.72 3.43 9.38
CA LEU A 81 -8.49 4.45 10.41
C LEU A 81 -7.68 3.89 11.60
N PRO A 82 -6.78 4.68 12.19
CA PRO A 82 -6.05 4.29 13.39
C PRO A 82 -7.00 4.22 14.59
N GLY A 83 -6.96 3.11 15.33
CA GLY A 83 -7.60 2.99 16.63
C GLY A 83 -6.66 3.28 17.79
N GLU A 84 -7.10 2.93 19.00
CA GLU A 84 -6.27 3.04 20.20
C GLU A 84 -5.03 2.14 20.08
N GLY A 85 -3.85 2.71 20.30
CA GLY A 85 -2.58 1.99 20.18
C GLY A 85 -2.10 1.73 18.75
N ALA A 86 -2.76 2.32 17.74
CA ALA A 86 -2.31 2.25 16.36
C ALA A 86 -0.94 2.90 16.18
N LEU A 87 -0.06 2.27 15.39
CA LEU A 87 1.17 2.92 14.95
C LEU A 87 0.82 4.01 13.94
N VAL A 88 1.04 5.27 14.33
CA VAL A 88 0.80 6.45 13.49
C VAL A 88 2.12 7.10 13.10
N ALA A 89 2.09 7.83 11.99
CA ALA A 89 3.24 8.59 11.52
C ALA A 89 3.62 9.68 12.55
N PRO A 90 4.92 10.03 12.65
CA PRO A 90 5.36 11.18 13.43
C PRO A 90 4.85 12.49 12.81
N ASP A 91 4.97 13.58 13.56
CA ASP A 91 4.64 14.92 13.07
C ASP A 91 5.44 15.26 11.80
N TRP A 92 4.76 15.91 10.85
CA TRP A 92 5.40 16.35 9.62
C TRP A 92 6.38 17.48 9.89
N VAL A 93 7.57 17.39 9.28
CA VAL A 93 8.62 18.41 9.35
C VAL A 93 8.76 19.05 7.96
N PRO A 94 8.78 20.39 7.86
CA PRO A 94 8.97 21.08 6.60
C PRO A 94 10.21 20.62 5.84
N TRP A 95 10.09 20.58 4.51
CA TRP A 95 11.20 20.11 3.69
C TRP A 95 12.45 20.99 3.87
N ALA A 96 12.28 22.31 3.95
CA ALA A 96 13.41 23.21 4.19
C ALA A 96 14.20 22.89 5.48
N GLU A 97 13.50 22.48 6.55
CA GLU A 97 14.11 22.14 7.83
C GLU A 97 14.85 20.80 7.75
N ARG A 98 14.22 19.75 7.23
CA ARG A 98 14.90 18.46 7.01
C ARG A 98 16.14 18.61 6.12
N LEU A 99 16.07 19.46 5.09
CA LEU A 99 17.21 19.71 4.20
C LEU A 99 18.33 20.47 4.92
N ALA A 100 17.98 21.41 5.80
CA ALA A 100 18.97 22.14 6.59
C ALA A 100 19.69 21.21 7.57
N GLU A 101 18.96 20.35 8.29
CA GLU A 101 19.55 19.33 9.18
C GLU A 101 20.44 18.36 8.40
N TYR A 102 19.97 17.87 7.25
CA TYR A 102 20.77 17.02 6.38
C TYR A 102 22.09 17.71 5.97
N ARG A 103 22.03 18.96 5.51
CA ARG A 103 23.24 19.73 5.12
C ARG A 103 24.18 19.99 6.30
N ALA A 104 23.64 20.27 7.48
CA ALA A 104 24.43 20.44 8.68
C ALA A 104 25.17 19.15 9.05
N HIS A 105 24.49 18.00 8.99
CA HIS A 105 25.10 16.69 9.22
C HIS A 105 26.17 16.36 8.17
N GLN A 106 25.97 16.69 6.89
CA GLN A 106 26.99 16.52 5.85
C GLN A 106 28.24 17.37 6.13
N ALA A 107 28.06 18.61 6.58
CA ALA A 107 29.18 19.48 6.93
C ALA A 107 29.98 18.94 8.14
N GLU A 108 29.31 18.42 9.16
CA GLU A 108 29.95 17.79 10.33
C GLU A 108 30.77 16.55 9.92
N LEU A 109 30.22 15.70 9.05
CA LEU A 109 30.94 14.54 8.53
C LEU A 109 32.19 14.95 7.72
N ALA A 110 32.09 16.00 6.90
CA ALA A 110 33.23 16.50 6.14
C ALA A 110 34.32 17.09 7.04
N GLU A 111 33.95 17.84 8.08
CA GLU A 111 34.91 18.37 9.06
C GLU A 111 35.62 17.23 9.80
N ARG A 112 34.89 16.21 10.21
CA ARG A 112 35.47 15.03 10.86
C ARG A 112 36.43 14.27 9.95
N ALA A 113 36.07 14.07 8.69
CA ALA A 113 36.95 13.41 7.72
C ALA A 113 38.26 14.19 7.51
N SER A 114 38.18 15.52 7.38
CA SER A 114 39.37 16.37 7.25
C SER A 114 40.26 16.34 8.50
N ALA A 115 39.66 16.29 9.70
CA ALA A 115 40.41 16.16 10.94
C ALA A 115 41.12 14.79 11.06
N GLU A 116 40.45 13.71 10.64
CA GLU A 116 41.04 12.36 10.58
C GLU A 116 42.19 12.28 9.57
N GLU A 117 42.04 12.89 8.39
CA GLU A 117 43.12 13.02 7.39
C GLU A 117 44.32 13.79 7.96
N THR A 118 44.07 14.92 8.62
CA THR A 118 45.13 15.72 9.26
C THR A 118 45.87 14.93 10.35
N ALA A 119 45.14 14.09 11.11
CA ALA A 119 45.74 13.23 12.13
C ALA A 119 46.57 12.09 11.52
N ALA A 120 46.14 11.52 10.40
CA ALA A 120 46.88 10.48 9.69
C ALA A 120 48.17 11.01 9.02
N ASP A 121 48.13 12.22 8.46
CA ASP A 121 49.33 12.88 7.92
C ASP A 121 50.35 13.21 9.02
N ALA A 122 49.87 13.62 10.20
CA ALA A 122 50.74 13.88 11.34
C ALA A 122 51.44 12.62 11.88
N ASP A 123 50.79 11.46 11.82
CA ASP A 123 51.38 10.16 12.22
C ASP A 123 52.40 9.67 11.17
N THR A 124 52.14 9.90 9.88
CA THR A 124 53.07 9.56 8.79
C THR A 124 54.35 10.40 8.85
N ALA A 125 54.25 11.71 9.16
CA ALA A 125 55.41 12.60 9.28
C ALA A 125 56.33 12.28 10.48
N ALA A 126 55.82 11.57 11.50
CA ALA A 126 56.61 11.18 12.67
C ALA A 126 57.41 9.86 12.47
N GLY A 127 57.18 9.14 11.37
CA GLY A 127 57.85 7.88 11.02
C GLY A 127 58.93 7.97 9.94
N LEU A 128 59.18 9.16 9.37
CA LEU A 128 60.22 9.37 8.36
C LEU A 128 61.57 9.68 9.03
N ASP A 129 62.23 8.64 9.54
CA ASP A 129 63.68 8.66 9.71
C ASP A 129 64.30 8.38 8.33
N ASP A 130 64.92 9.43 7.81
CA ASP A 130 65.71 9.58 6.59
C ASP A 130 66.55 8.34 6.24
N ASP A 131 66.14 7.59 5.21
CA ASP A 131 67.07 6.90 4.31
C ASP A 131 66.63 7.25 2.88
N ASP A 132 67.30 8.27 2.36
CA ASP A 132 67.23 8.81 1.01
C ASP A 132 67.78 7.78 -0.01
N ASP A 133 66.91 7.23 -0.85
CA ASP A 133 67.32 6.72 -2.16
C ASP A 133 66.28 7.10 -3.21
N ASP A 134 66.76 7.87 -4.18
CA ASP A 134 66.11 8.56 -5.27
C ASP A 134 65.61 7.55 -6.33
N ASP A 135 64.29 7.46 -6.56
CA ASP A 135 63.74 6.81 -7.75
C ASP A 135 62.49 7.56 -8.26
N GLU A 136 62.74 8.32 -9.32
CA GLU A 136 61.79 9.05 -10.16
C GLU A 136 60.82 8.10 -10.89
N HIS A 137 59.62 7.86 -10.36
CA HIS A 137 58.51 7.30 -11.15
C HIS A 137 57.35 8.28 -11.26
N GLU A 138 57.29 8.90 -12.44
CA GLU A 138 56.17 9.65 -12.99
C GLU A 138 54.88 8.79 -12.96
N VAL A 139 54.07 8.94 -11.92
CA VAL A 139 52.68 8.45 -11.89
C VAL A 139 51.77 9.47 -12.58
N GLY A 140 52.06 9.72 -13.86
CA GLY A 140 51.15 10.35 -14.78
C GLY A 140 50.21 9.31 -15.36
N ASP A 141 49.21 8.85 -14.59
CA ASP A 141 48.05 8.18 -15.17
C ASP A 141 46.79 8.37 -14.32
N LEU A 142 45.93 9.29 -14.81
CA LEU A 142 44.47 9.13 -14.85
C LEU A 142 43.69 9.06 -13.53
N LEU A 143 43.85 10.05 -12.65
CA LEU A 143 42.75 10.43 -11.75
C LEU A 143 41.88 11.48 -12.45
N HIS A 144 40.95 11.02 -13.30
CA HIS A 144 39.86 11.86 -13.79
C HIS A 144 38.93 12.17 -12.62
N ALA A 145 38.62 13.44 -12.39
CA ALA A 145 37.79 13.93 -11.29
C ALA A 145 36.29 13.55 -11.40
N GLY A 146 35.97 12.38 -11.97
CA GLY A 146 34.62 11.88 -12.23
C GLY A 146 34.40 10.39 -11.98
N ASP A 147 35.39 9.64 -11.50
CA ASP A 147 35.27 8.20 -11.17
C ASP A 147 35.29 7.96 -9.65
N LEU A 148 34.51 8.76 -8.92
CA LEU A 148 34.42 8.72 -7.45
C LEU A 148 33.13 8.10 -6.91
N ASP A 149 32.28 7.56 -7.77
CA ASP A 149 31.44 6.42 -7.41
C ASP A 149 31.35 5.48 -8.62
N GLY A 150 31.61 4.19 -8.39
CA GLY A 150 31.49 3.16 -9.42
C GLY A 150 30.02 2.80 -9.64
N VAL A 151 29.21 3.76 -10.09
CA VAL A 151 27.82 3.53 -10.47
C VAL A 151 27.61 4.03 -11.91
N ASP A 152 27.87 3.13 -12.87
CA ASP A 152 27.39 3.29 -14.23
C ASP A 152 25.85 3.24 -14.23
N ILE A 153 25.21 4.41 -14.21
CA ILE A 153 23.74 4.55 -14.28
C ILE A 153 23.16 4.02 -15.61
N ASP A 154 24.02 3.77 -16.60
CA ASP A 154 23.64 3.29 -17.92
C ASP A 154 23.43 1.76 -18.00
N GLU A 155 23.69 0.98 -16.92
CA GLU A 155 23.44 -0.48 -16.91
C GLU A 155 21.99 -0.85 -16.51
N LEU A 156 21.13 0.12 -16.23
CA LEU A 156 19.70 -0.11 -16.01
C LEU A 156 18.86 0.36 -17.22
N ASP A 157 19.11 -0.25 -18.38
CA ASP A 157 18.14 -0.25 -19.49
C ASP A 157 17.50 -1.65 -19.62
N ASP A 158 16.30 -1.73 -19.06
CA ASP A 158 15.35 -2.84 -19.17
C ASP A 158 14.69 -2.79 -20.55
N SER A 159 15.23 -3.54 -21.52
CA SER A 159 14.50 -3.85 -22.75
C SER A 159 14.99 -5.13 -23.44
N GLU A 160 14.63 -6.29 -22.88
CA GLU A 160 14.41 -7.49 -23.71
C GLU A 160 12.92 -7.55 -24.13
N PRO A 161 12.55 -7.15 -25.36
CA PRO A 161 11.28 -7.58 -25.91
C PRO A 161 11.39 -9.07 -26.24
N ALA A 162 10.75 -9.92 -25.45
CA ALA A 162 10.49 -11.30 -25.85
C ALA A 162 9.64 -11.29 -27.13
N ASP A 163 10.15 -11.95 -28.16
CA ASP A 163 9.54 -12.14 -29.48
C ASP A 163 8.09 -12.65 -29.37
N ASP A 164 7.12 -11.81 -29.72
CA ASP A 164 5.76 -12.22 -30.10
C ASP A 164 5.73 -12.31 -31.64
N GLU A 165 5.96 -13.51 -32.17
CA GLU A 165 5.73 -13.83 -33.59
C GLU A 165 4.22 -13.97 -33.86
N PRO A 166 3.59 -13.16 -34.73
CA PRO A 166 2.22 -13.40 -35.16
C PRO A 166 2.19 -14.42 -36.30
N ALA A 167 1.96 -15.68 -35.96
CA ALA A 167 1.66 -16.73 -36.94
C ALA A 167 0.14 -16.81 -37.22
N ASP A 168 -0.21 -16.23 -38.37
CA ASP A 168 -1.14 -16.74 -39.39
C ASP A 168 -2.60 -17.06 -39.01
N ALA A 169 -3.50 -16.32 -39.64
CA ALA A 169 -4.93 -16.53 -39.63
C ALA A 169 -5.34 -17.50 -40.75
N SER A 170 -5.80 -18.69 -40.38
CA SER A 170 -6.64 -19.63 -41.14
C SER A 170 -7.07 -20.68 -40.10
N ASP A 171 -8.30 -21.13 -39.96
CA ASP A 171 -9.33 -21.40 -40.95
C ASP A 171 -10.70 -21.49 -40.25
N ASP A 172 -11.72 -21.31 -41.07
CA ASP A 172 -13.14 -21.44 -40.79
C ASP A 172 -13.48 -22.90 -40.45
N ASP A 173 -14.21 -23.16 -39.36
CA ASP A 173 -15.15 -24.28 -39.33
C ASP A 173 -16.25 -24.02 -38.28
N ARG A 174 -17.42 -23.66 -38.81
CA ARG A 174 -18.69 -23.65 -38.08
C ARG A 174 -19.30 -25.04 -38.22
N GLU A 175 -19.35 -25.79 -37.13
CA GLU A 175 -20.30 -26.92 -37.02
C GLU A 175 -21.52 -26.45 -36.22
N ASP A 176 -22.53 -26.09 -37.01
CA ASP A 176 -23.95 -26.08 -36.66
C ASP A 176 -24.40 -27.55 -36.59
N ASP A 177 -24.86 -28.02 -35.44
CA ASP A 177 -25.79 -29.16 -35.37
C ASP A 177 -26.60 -29.09 -34.05
N ASP A 178 -27.82 -28.57 -34.22
CA ASP A 178 -29.09 -29.12 -33.75
C ASP A 178 -29.11 -30.03 -32.50
N ALA A 179 -29.86 -29.60 -31.49
CA ALA A 179 -31.22 -30.15 -31.21
C ALA A 179 -31.57 -30.02 -29.72
N ALA A 180 -32.67 -29.31 -29.49
CA ALA A 180 -33.45 -29.36 -28.28
C ALA A 180 -33.93 -30.80 -28.02
N GLU A 181 -33.90 -31.23 -26.76
CA GLU A 181 -35.03 -31.92 -26.09
C GLU A 181 -34.65 -32.12 -24.62
N GLY A 182 -35.39 -31.47 -23.73
CA GLY A 182 -35.23 -31.56 -22.28
C GLY A 182 -36.50 -31.08 -21.61
N GLU A 183 -37.57 -31.87 -21.79
CA GLU A 183 -38.91 -31.65 -21.27
C GLU A 183 -38.99 -31.49 -19.73
N PRO A 184 -40.06 -30.83 -19.24
CA PRO A 184 -40.15 -30.31 -17.88
C PRO A 184 -40.57 -31.38 -16.87
N THR A 185 -40.00 -31.36 -15.67
CA THR A 185 -40.54 -32.10 -14.52
C THR A 185 -41.35 -31.17 -13.63
N ASP A 186 -42.63 -31.04 -13.95
CA ASP A 186 -43.66 -30.61 -12.99
C ASP A 186 -44.15 -31.85 -12.23
N ALA A 187 -43.72 -32.00 -10.97
CA ALA A 187 -44.43 -32.75 -9.93
C ALA A 187 -43.76 -32.49 -8.58
N ASP A 188 -44.40 -31.72 -7.71
CA ASP A 188 -44.98 -32.19 -6.43
C ASP A 188 -45.06 -31.04 -5.42
N SER A 189 -46.26 -30.46 -5.23
CA SER A 189 -46.76 -29.90 -3.96
C SER A 189 -48.14 -29.27 -4.20
N ALA A 190 -49.18 -30.11 -4.21
CA ALA A 190 -50.54 -29.67 -3.94
C ALA A 190 -50.94 -30.19 -2.55
N ASN A 191 -50.67 -29.39 -1.53
CA ASN A 191 -51.27 -29.52 -0.21
C ASN A 191 -52.13 -28.27 0.03
N GLU A 192 -53.45 -28.40 -0.12
CA GLU A 192 -54.46 -28.07 0.91
C GLU A 192 -55.86 -28.26 0.29
N GLU A 193 -56.62 -29.24 0.79
CA GLU A 193 -58.07 -29.31 0.56
C GLU A 193 -58.79 -28.25 1.43
N PRO A 194 -59.85 -27.59 0.94
CA PRO A 194 -60.77 -26.84 1.78
C PRO A 194 -61.88 -27.78 2.28
N ASN A 195 -62.05 -27.89 3.61
CA ASN A 195 -63.27 -28.42 4.19
C ASN A 195 -64.08 -27.30 4.84
N GLU A 196 -65.28 -27.11 4.30
CA GLU A 196 -66.40 -26.39 4.90
C GLU A 196 -66.93 -27.14 6.13
N ASP A 197 -67.24 -26.41 7.20
CA ASP A 197 -68.46 -26.59 8.01
C ASP A 197 -68.86 -25.25 8.64
#